data_AF-A0A538SDU0-F1
#
_entry.id   AF-A0A538SDU0-F1
#
_cell.length_a   1.000
_cell.length_b   1.000
_cell.length_c   1.000
_cell.angle_alpha   90.00
_cell.angle_beta   90.00
_cell.angle_gamma   90.00
#
_symmetry.space_group_name_H-M   'P 1'
#
loop_
_entity.id
_entity.type
_entity.pdbx_description
1 polymer ?
#
loop_
_entity_poly.entity_id
_entity_poly.type
_entity_poly.pdbx_seq_one_letter_code
_entity_poly.pdbx_strand_id
1 'polypeptide(L)'
;MISNYVTYSPFFSRCVKPVRALVILLAVGLTAFAASTARGQLPPRTHRTRADPRRAAPFLPAVQPSGLGSPVDCVIVTPDSLADIYQRLADYQTRVGIATVVRNLSTVRAADPRSNDVAQAVRSFLKAAHDLWGTRWAVLAGDHEAIPMRYARVLFSETTDIPSDAYYSDLDGTWDGNGNGIYGEVGDSLDMNPDIAVGRLSATTRADAQVLVAKAIHYATSPAAGALTKELILAEVLFPTDWQPGQLVSVDGAISAESLKVRAPSCTAVDRYYENYTRYPGSLALTKPAALSALGRGYGIVHHIGHGARSQLSIGNQVISLSELATLANGDSVGLWISSNCASAAADYECVGEEVVRNPSGGALAYVGATRDACLWRGRRPRSDGDISRPSCSAAPRFRSGPAPRVRSRSRGPRAWR
;
A
#
# COMPACT_ATOMS: atom_id res chain seq x y z
N MET A 1 -35.01 6.55 44.62
CA MET A 1 -34.19 7.35 45.56
C MET A 1 -32.87 6.61 45.77
N ILE A 2 -31.74 7.30 45.52
CA ILE A 2 -30.34 6.99 45.92
C ILE A 2 -29.75 5.72 45.25
N SER A 3 -28.97 5.78 44.16
CA SER A 3 -27.64 6.38 43.89
C SER A 3 -26.43 5.52 44.31
N ASN A 4 -25.77 4.97 43.28
CA ASN A 4 -24.34 4.76 43.01
C ASN A 4 -23.29 4.98 44.13
N TYR A 5 -22.24 4.14 44.15
CA TYR A 5 -20.85 4.53 43.83
C TYR A 5 -19.95 3.28 43.70
N VAL A 6 -19.38 3.06 42.51
CA VAL A 6 -18.14 2.29 42.31
C VAL A 6 -17.10 3.26 41.79
N THR A 7 -16.01 3.40 42.53
CA THR A 7 -14.88 4.29 42.29
C THR A 7 -14.00 3.82 41.13
N TYR A 8 -13.85 4.65 40.10
CA TYR A 8 -12.81 4.51 39.07
C TYR A 8 -11.65 5.49 39.36
N SER A 9 -10.43 4.97 39.30
CA SER A 9 -9.15 5.69 39.42
C SER A 9 -8.88 6.57 38.18
N PRO A 10 -8.46 7.85 38.31
CA PRO A 10 -8.18 8.69 37.16
C PRO A 10 -6.65 8.78 36.91
N PHE A 11 -6.15 8.04 35.92
CA PHE A 11 -4.81 8.25 35.37
C PHE A 11 -4.78 8.09 33.85
N PHE A 12 -5.76 8.65 33.13
CA PHE A 12 -5.69 8.83 31.67
C PHE A 12 -6.58 10.02 31.27
N SER A 13 -6.09 11.24 31.43
CA SER A 13 -6.76 12.41 30.84
C SER A 13 -5.84 13.63 30.76
N ARG A 14 -4.96 13.68 29.75
CA ARG A 14 -4.30 14.93 29.31
C ARG A 14 -3.96 14.88 27.81
N CYS A 15 -4.97 14.87 26.95
CA CYS A 15 -4.80 15.13 25.50
C CYS A 15 -6.00 15.90 24.91
N VAL A 16 -6.49 16.98 25.54
CA VAL A 16 -7.30 17.99 24.85
C VAL A 16 -7.12 19.34 25.55
N LYS A 17 -6.71 20.39 24.82
CA LYS A 17 -7.01 21.78 25.18
C LYS A 17 -7.61 22.48 23.95
N PRO A 18 -8.67 23.30 24.12
CA PRO A 18 -9.27 24.06 23.03
C PRO A 18 -8.51 25.37 22.82
N VAL A 19 -8.20 25.70 21.56
CA VAL A 19 -7.74 27.04 21.19
C VAL A 19 -8.97 27.90 20.92
N ARG A 20 -9.11 28.99 21.66
CA ARG A 20 -10.14 30.01 21.44
C ARG A 20 -9.78 30.89 20.24
N ALA A 21 -10.79 31.19 19.44
CA ALA A 21 -10.76 32.07 18.29
C ALA A 21 -10.37 33.52 18.66
N LEU A 22 -9.62 34.18 17.78
CA LEU A 22 -9.55 35.63 17.69
C LEU A 22 -9.76 36.03 16.22
N VAL A 23 -10.88 36.70 15.97
CA VAL A 23 -11.26 37.29 14.69
C VAL A 23 -10.64 38.69 14.62
N ILE A 24 -9.83 38.96 13.59
CA ILE A 24 -9.52 40.33 13.16
C ILE A 24 -9.63 40.37 11.63
N LEU A 25 -10.57 41.19 11.15
CA LEU A 25 -10.74 41.61 9.76
C LEU A 25 -9.55 42.48 9.34
N LEU A 26 -9.00 42.23 8.15
CA LEU A 26 -8.49 43.29 7.27
C LEU A 26 -8.46 42.79 5.83
N ALA A 27 -9.34 43.38 5.02
CA ALA A 27 -9.42 43.18 3.58
C ALA A 27 -8.48 44.15 2.87
N VAL A 28 -7.60 43.64 2.00
CA VAL A 28 -7.12 44.36 0.80
C VAL A 28 -6.83 43.30 -0.28
N GLY A 29 -7.40 43.51 -1.46
CA GLY A 29 -7.33 42.59 -2.58
C GLY A 29 -5.97 42.54 -3.26
N LEU A 30 -5.58 41.33 -3.66
CA LEU A 30 -4.71 41.09 -4.80
C LEU A 30 -5.24 39.87 -5.55
N THR A 31 -5.67 40.08 -6.78
CA THR A 31 -5.97 39.04 -7.76
C THR A 31 -4.70 38.26 -8.07
N ALA A 32 -4.59 37.04 -7.52
CA ALA A 32 -3.55 36.09 -7.84
C ALA A 32 -4.19 34.84 -8.47
N PHE A 33 -3.69 34.48 -9.65
CA PHE A 33 -4.00 33.27 -10.39
C PHE A 33 -4.09 32.06 -9.45
N ALA A 34 -5.26 31.45 -9.37
CA ALA A 34 -5.45 30.20 -8.66
C ALA A 34 -4.80 29.07 -9.45
N ALA A 35 -3.54 28.76 -9.13
CA ALA A 35 -2.99 27.45 -9.42
C ALA A 35 -3.82 26.42 -8.65
N SER A 36 -4.61 25.63 -9.39
CA SER A 36 -5.36 24.50 -8.85
C SER A 36 -4.38 23.57 -8.15
N THR A 37 -4.38 23.62 -6.82
CA THR A 37 -3.80 22.57 -5.99
C THR A 37 -4.89 21.54 -5.77
N ALA A 38 -5.18 20.75 -6.81
CA ALA A 38 -5.95 19.54 -6.66
C ALA A 38 -5.15 18.61 -5.75
N ARG A 39 -5.38 18.73 -4.43
CA ARG A 39 -4.95 17.73 -3.47
C ARG A 39 -5.83 16.52 -3.76
N GLY A 40 -5.22 15.42 -4.20
CA GLY A 40 -5.87 14.11 -4.19
C GLY A 40 -6.33 13.81 -2.77
N GLN A 41 -7.55 14.23 -2.44
CA GLN A 41 -8.26 13.85 -1.24
C GLN A 41 -9.34 12.89 -1.71
N LEU A 42 -9.36 11.71 -1.09
CA LEU A 42 -10.52 10.82 -1.19
C LEU A 42 -11.78 11.66 -0.93
N PRO A 43 -12.88 11.42 -1.66
CA PRO A 43 -14.09 12.21 -1.56
C PRO A 43 -14.49 12.41 -0.07
N PRO A 44 -14.80 13.64 0.35
CA PRO A 44 -15.18 13.91 1.73
C PRO A 44 -16.34 12.99 2.13
N ARG A 45 -16.22 12.37 3.31
CA ARG A 45 -17.24 11.49 3.88
C ARG A 45 -18.56 12.26 3.92
N THR A 46 -19.49 11.97 3.02
CA THR A 46 -20.86 12.44 3.19
C THR A 46 -21.35 11.85 4.50
N HIS A 47 -21.61 12.73 5.47
CA HIS A 47 -22.01 12.32 6.79
C HIS A 47 -23.39 11.68 6.63
N ARG A 48 -23.45 10.35 6.59
CA ARG A 48 -24.74 9.66 6.67
C ARG A 48 -25.40 10.12 7.96
N THR A 49 -26.63 10.61 7.84
CA THR A 49 -27.54 10.63 8.96
C THR A 49 -27.54 9.22 9.53
N ARG A 50 -27.05 9.09 10.77
CA ARG A 50 -27.07 7.80 11.48
C ARG A 50 -28.52 7.33 11.40
N ALA A 51 -28.75 6.17 10.80
CA ALA A 51 -30.09 5.60 10.76
C ALA A 51 -30.62 5.57 12.19
N ASP A 52 -31.89 5.93 12.38
CA ASP A 52 -32.55 5.79 13.68
C ASP A 52 -32.30 4.36 14.17
N PRO A 53 -31.64 4.16 15.33
CA PRO A 53 -31.30 2.84 15.83
C PRO A 53 -32.54 1.96 16.08
N ARG A 54 -33.75 2.54 16.08
CA ARG A 54 -35.04 1.83 16.16
C ARG A 54 -35.60 1.41 14.79
N ARG A 55 -34.94 1.79 13.68
CA ARG A 55 -35.36 1.60 12.27
C ARG A 55 -34.19 1.27 11.33
N ALA A 56 -33.09 0.72 11.82
CA ALA A 56 -32.02 0.26 10.93
C ALA A 56 -32.55 -0.93 10.11
N ALA A 57 -32.83 -0.69 8.82
CA ALA A 57 -33.13 -1.76 7.90
C ALA A 57 -31.94 -2.74 7.85
N PRO A 58 -32.18 -4.06 7.75
CA PRO A 58 -31.10 -5.03 7.63
C PRO A 58 -30.23 -4.70 6.40
N PHE A 59 -28.91 -4.87 6.54
CA PHE A 59 -27.98 -4.71 5.43
C PHE A 59 -28.22 -5.82 4.40
N LEU A 60 -28.93 -5.47 3.33
CA LEU A 60 -29.37 -6.37 2.25
C LEU A 60 -28.94 -5.78 0.90
N PRO A 61 -27.65 -5.79 0.58
CA PRO A 61 -27.17 -5.34 -0.72
C PRO A 61 -27.61 -6.32 -1.82
N ALA A 62 -27.94 -5.78 -3.00
CA ALA A 62 -28.17 -6.62 -4.18
C ALA A 62 -26.90 -7.41 -4.55
N VAL A 63 -27.05 -8.52 -5.28
CA VAL A 63 -25.91 -9.30 -5.77
C VAL A 63 -25.05 -8.45 -6.72
N GLN A 64 -25.70 -7.71 -7.62
CA GLN A 64 -25.05 -6.83 -8.60
C GLN A 64 -25.28 -5.35 -8.26
N PRO A 65 -24.33 -4.45 -8.60
CA PRO A 65 -24.51 -3.02 -8.48
C PRO A 65 -25.82 -2.56 -9.13
N SER A 66 -26.67 -1.93 -8.33
CA SER A 66 -27.98 -1.46 -8.75
C SER A 66 -28.50 -0.44 -7.74
N GLY A 67 -29.52 0.33 -8.12
CA GLY A 67 -30.25 1.19 -7.20
C GLY A 67 -31.15 0.43 -6.20
N LEU A 68 -31.12 -0.91 -6.23
CA LEU A 68 -31.88 -1.77 -5.33
C LEU A 68 -30.98 -2.29 -4.20
N GLY A 69 -31.59 -2.48 -3.03
CA GLY A 69 -30.90 -3.00 -1.85
C GLY A 69 -30.12 -1.94 -1.08
N SER A 70 -29.30 -2.39 -0.15
CA SER A 70 -28.48 -1.52 0.69
C SER A 70 -27.26 -0.99 -0.04
N PRO A 71 -26.88 0.29 0.20
CA PRO A 71 -25.64 0.84 -0.32
C PRO A 71 -24.42 0.16 0.35
N VAL A 72 -23.32 0.07 -0.39
CA VAL A 72 -22.11 -0.66 -0.03
C VAL A 72 -20.96 0.33 0.05
N ASP A 73 -20.23 0.33 1.16
CA ASP A 73 -19.05 1.18 1.36
C ASP A 73 -17.78 0.52 0.80
N CYS A 74 -17.65 -0.81 0.95
CA CYS A 74 -16.49 -1.58 0.52
C CYS A 74 -16.88 -2.86 -0.23
N VAL A 75 -16.20 -3.12 -1.35
CA VAL A 75 -16.31 -4.38 -2.10
C VAL A 75 -15.00 -5.16 -1.96
N ILE A 76 -15.09 -6.40 -1.48
CA ILE A 76 -13.99 -7.37 -1.51
C ILE A 76 -14.18 -8.24 -2.76
N VAL A 77 -13.30 -8.10 -3.74
CA VAL A 77 -13.29 -8.93 -4.96
C VAL A 77 -12.32 -10.07 -4.76
N THR A 78 -12.75 -11.33 -4.97
CA THR A 78 -11.93 -12.50 -4.62
C THR A 78 -12.22 -13.71 -5.51
N PRO A 79 -11.29 -14.66 -5.68
CA PRO A 79 -11.60 -15.94 -6.33
C PRO A 79 -12.69 -16.70 -5.58
N ASP A 80 -13.51 -17.47 -6.31
CA ASP A 80 -14.59 -18.27 -5.73
C ASP A 80 -14.12 -19.19 -4.61
N SER A 81 -12.89 -19.73 -4.74
CA SER A 81 -12.26 -20.62 -3.78
C SER A 81 -11.80 -19.95 -2.48
N LEU A 82 -11.84 -18.61 -2.36
CA LEU A 82 -11.42 -17.87 -1.16
C LEU A 82 -12.57 -17.07 -0.52
N ALA A 83 -13.74 -17.02 -1.17
CA ALA A 83 -14.85 -16.14 -0.78
C ALA A 83 -15.34 -16.36 0.66
N ASP A 84 -15.38 -17.60 1.13
CA ASP A 84 -15.80 -17.94 2.50
C ASP A 84 -14.82 -17.41 3.57
N ILE A 85 -13.52 -17.37 3.26
CA ILE A 85 -12.50 -16.84 4.17
C ILE A 85 -12.67 -15.33 4.31
N TYR A 86 -12.82 -14.63 3.19
CA TYR A 86 -12.98 -13.17 3.17
C TYR A 86 -14.35 -12.71 3.65
N GLN A 87 -15.38 -13.58 3.65
CA GLN A 87 -16.68 -13.26 4.23
C GLN A 87 -16.54 -12.91 5.72
N ARG A 88 -15.63 -13.58 6.44
CA ARG A 88 -15.33 -13.25 7.85
C ARG A 88 -14.86 -11.81 8.03
N LEU A 89 -14.07 -11.28 7.09
CA LEU A 89 -13.61 -9.89 7.10
C LEU A 89 -14.75 -8.93 6.77
N ALA A 90 -15.58 -9.25 5.78
CA ALA A 90 -16.75 -8.44 5.43
C ALA A 90 -17.77 -8.35 6.58
N ASP A 91 -18.02 -9.46 7.26
CA ASP A 91 -18.92 -9.51 8.43
C ASP A 91 -18.37 -8.68 9.59
N TYR A 92 -17.05 -8.74 9.82
CA TYR A 92 -16.37 -7.88 10.80
C TYR A 92 -16.53 -6.40 10.45
N GLN A 93 -16.17 -6.01 9.22
CA GLN A 93 -16.25 -4.62 8.75
C GLN A 93 -17.68 -4.07 8.83
N THR A 94 -18.67 -4.86 8.41
CA THR A 94 -20.09 -4.50 8.49
C THR A 94 -20.53 -4.28 9.93
N ARG A 95 -20.11 -5.16 10.85
CA ARG A 95 -20.41 -5.04 12.28
C ARG A 95 -19.84 -3.75 12.90
N VAL A 96 -18.67 -3.29 12.44
CA VAL A 96 -18.06 -2.04 12.92
C VAL A 96 -18.48 -0.80 12.11
N GLY A 97 -19.45 -0.94 11.20
CA GLY A 97 -20.11 0.16 10.51
C GLY A 97 -19.50 0.54 9.15
N ILE A 98 -18.75 -0.36 8.53
CA ILE A 98 -18.30 -0.27 7.14
C ILE A 98 -19.09 -1.30 6.34
N ALA A 99 -20.10 -0.87 5.57
CA ALA A 99 -20.96 -1.81 4.85
C ALA A 99 -20.17 -2.54 3.76
N THR A 100 -19.78 -3.79 4.01
CA THR A 100 -18.86 -4.54 3.16
C THR A 100 -19.51 -5.78 2.57
N VAL A 101 -19.25 -6.04 1.29
CA VAL A 101 -19.66 -7.27 0.61
C VAL A 101 -18.48 -8.01 0.00
N VAL A 102 -18.58 -9.34 -0.05
CA VAL A 102 -17.70 -10.18 -0.86
C VAL A 102 -18.35 -10.45 -2.21
N ARG A 103 -17.61 -10.26 -3.31
CA ARG A 103 -18.05 -10.58 -4.66
C ARG A 103 -16.98 -11.45 -5.31
N ASN A 104 -17.35 -12.68 -5.60
CA ASN A 104 -16.45 -13.62 -6.23
C ASN A 104 -16.29 -13.31 -7.73
N LEU A 105 -15.21 -13.80 -8.34
CA LEU A 105 -14.91 -13.55 -9.74
C LEU A 105 -16.01 -14.06 -10.68
N SER A 106 -16.70 -15.16 -10.36
CA SER A 106 -17.85 -15.62 -11.14
C SER A 106 -18.98 -14.58 -11.19
N THR A 107 -19.34 -13.99 -10.05
CA THR A 107 -20.35 -12.91 -9.97
C THR A 107 -19.90 -11.66 -10.70
N VAL A 108 -18.64 -11.26 -10.52
CA VAL A 108 -18.07 -10.07 -11.16
C VAL A 108 -18.07 -10.21 -12.68
N ARG A 109 -17.63 -11.36 -13.21
CA ARG A 109 -17.62 -11.61 -14.66
C ARG A 109 -19.02 -11.72 -15.25
N ALA A 110 -19.98 -12.26 -14.50
CA ALA A 110 -21.37 -12.30 -14.93
C ALA A 110 -22.02 -10.91 -15.03
N ALA A 111 -21.49 -9.92 -14.30
CA ALA A 111 -21.97 -8.53 -14.34
C ALA A 111 -21.64 -7.83 -15.66
N ASP A 112 -20.50 -8.16 -16.26
CA ASP A 112 -20.05 -7.63 -17.55
C ASP A 112 -19.56 -8.76 -18.46
N PRO A 113 -20.47 -9.51 -19.10
CA PRO A 113 -20.09 -10.59 -20.03
C PRO A 113 -19.36 -10.10 -21.28
N ARG A 114 -19.32 -8.79 -21.52
CA ARG A 114 -18.67 -8.15 -22.67
C ARG A 114 -17.22 -7.76 -22.38
N SER A 115 -16.76 -7.88 -21.14
CA SER A 115 -15.36 -7.63 -20.78
C SER A 115 -14.41 -8.54 -21.56
N ASN A 116 -13.32 -7.99 -22.08
CA ASN A 116 -12.28 -8.71 -22.80
C ASN A 116 -11.47 -9.64 -21.89
N ASP A 117 -11.29 -9.26 -20.62
CA ASP A 117 -10.52 -10.00 -19.63
C ASP A 117 -11.03 -9.78 -18.20
N VAL A 118 -10.42 -10.50 -17.25
CA VAL A 118 -10.80 -10.43 -15.82
C VAL A 118 -10.56 -9.04 -15.24
N ALA A 119 -9.47 -8.37 -15.63
CA ALA A 119 -9.16 -7.05 -15.09
C ALA A 119 -10.21 -6.02 -15.54
N GLN A 120 -10.63 -6.04 -16.80
CA GLN A 120 -11.71 -5.19 -17.28
C GLN A 120 -13.03 -5.52 -16.57
N ALA A 121 -13.38 -6.81 -16.39
CA ALA A 121 -14.59 -7.20 -15.67
C ALA A 121 -14.61 -6.65 -14.23
N VAL A 122 -13.48 -6.75 -13.52
CA VAL A 122 -13.32 -6.22 -12.15
C VAL A 122 -13.46 -4.71 -12.14
N ARG A 123 -12.78 -3.98 -13.03
CA ARG A 123 -12.88 -2.52 -13.11
C ARG A 123 -14.29 -2.06 -13.45
N SER A 124 -14.95 -2.68 -14.43
CA SER A 124 -16.36 -2.41 -14.78
C SER A 124 -17.29 -2.60 -13.59
N PHE A 125 -17.12 -3.69 -12.83
CA PHE A 125 -17.89 -3.95 -11.63
C PHE A 125 -17.65 -2.88 -10.55
N LEU A 126 -16.40 -2.51 -10.30
CA LEU A 126 -16.04 -1.49 -9.31
C LEU A 126 -16.59 -0.10 -9.70
N LYS A 127 -16.55 0.25 -10.99
CA LYS A 127 -17.20 1.47 -11.51
C LYS A 127 -18.70 1.46 -11.22
N ALA A 128 -19.40 0.39 -11.59
CA ALA A 128 -20.83 0.27 -11.29
C ALA A 128 -21.13 0.29 -9.79
N ALA A 129 -20.28 -0.34 -8.95
CA ALA A 129 -20.41 -0.33 -7.50
C ALA A 129 -20.16 1.06 -6.90
N HIS A 130 -19.24 1.84 -7.48
CA HIS A 130 -19.05 3.24 -7.11
C HIS A 130 -20.30 4.06 -7.45
N ASP A 131 -20.74 4.01 -8.70
CA ASP A 131 -21.83 4.82 -9.23
C ASP A 131 -23.20 4.50 -8.59
N LEU A 132 -23.49 3.21 -8.35
CA LEU A 132 -24.82 2.74 -7.95
C LEU A 132 -24.94 2.46 -6.44
N TRP A 133 -23.86 2.04 -5.78
CA TRP A 133 -23.86 1.77 -4.34
C TRP A 133 -23.17 2.84 -3.50
N GLY A 134 -22.37 3.72 -4.12
CA GLY A 134 -21.52 4.68 -3.40
C GLY A 134 -20.28 4.03 -2.78
N THR A 135 -19.77 2.96 -3.40
CA THR A 135 -18.56 2.25 -2.96
C THR A 135 -17.36 3.19 -2.95
N ARG A 136 -16.59 3.20 -1.86
CA ARG A 136 -15.39 4.06 -1.69
C ARG A 136 -14.10 3.26 -1.54
N TRP A 137 -14.22 1.98 -1.23
CA TRP A 137 -13.09 1.08 -0.98
C TRP A 137 -13.25 -0.21 -1.77
N ALA A 138 -12.17 -0.67 -2.39
CA ALA A 138 -12.10 -2.00 -2.95
C ALA A 138 -10.90 -2.77 -2.38
N VAL A 139 -11.13 -4.05 -2.07
CA VAL A 139 -10.07 -4.98 -1.66
C VAL A 139 -9.95 -6.06 -2.72
N LEU A 140 -8.80 -6.12 -3.38
CA LEU A 140 -8.44 -7.19 -4.31
C LEU A 140 -7.88 -8.35 -3.49
N ALA A 141 -8.72 -9.32 -3.19
CA ALA A 141 -8.46 -10.40 -2.27
C ALA A 141 -8.03 -11.68 -3.01
N GLY A 142 -6.84 -11.62 -3.58
CA GLY A 142 -6.17 -12.68 -4.35
C GLY A 142 -4.87 -12.15 -4.96
N ASP A 143 -3.96 -13.05 -5.32
CA ASP A 143 -2.73 -12.70 -6.06
C ASP A 143 -3.04 -12.33 -7.53
N HIS A 144 -2.04 -11.79 -8.23
CA HIS A 144 -2.11 -11.30 -9.59
C HIS A 144 -2.52 -12.38 -10.60
N GLU A 145 -2.24 -13.66 -10.36
CA GLU A 145 -2.69 -14.73 -11.26
C GLU A 145 -4.22 -14.86 -11.29
N ALA A 146 -4.89 -14.53 -10.17
CA ALA A 146 -6.34 -14.62 -10.06
C ALA A 146 -7.03 -13.28 -10.34
N ILE A 147 -6.45 -12.18 -9.84
CA ILE A 147 -6.92 -10.80 -10.11
C ILE A 147 -5.75 -10.03 -10.76
N PRO A 148 -5.64 -10.04 -12.10
CA PRO A 148 -4.49 -9.47 -12.81
C PRO A 148 -4.24 -8.00 -12.49
N MET A 149 -2.99 -7.59 -12.43
CA MET A 149 -2.64 -6.17 -12.46
C MET A 149 -2.70 -5.68 -13.90
N ARG A 150 -3.10 -4.44 -14.15
CA ARG A 150 -3.02 -3.88 -15.51
C ARG A 150 -1.62 -3.33 -15.75
N TYR A 151 -1.02 -3.70 -16.88
CA TYR A 151 0.23 -3.11 -17.31
C TYR A 151 -0.04 -1.74 -17.93
N ALA A 152 0.42 -0.69 -17.24
CA ALA A 152 0.34 0.69 -17.71
C ALA A 152 1.61 1.06 -18.47
N ARG A 153 1.46 1.64 -19.66
CA ARG A 153 2.53 2.10 -20.53
C ARG A 153 3.03 3.46 -20.04
N VAL A 154 4.23 3.47 -19.48
CA VAL A 154 4.81 4.66 -18.85
C VAL A 154 6.06 5.11 -19.61
N LEU A 155 6.16 6.42 -19.85
CA LEU A 155 7.36 7.05 -20.36
C LEU A 155 8.12 7.69 -19.21
N PHE A 156 9.20 7.04 -18.77
CA PHE A 156 10.12 7.60 -17.78
C PHE A 156 11.47 7.92 -18.43
N SER A 157 12.51 7.13 -18.17
CA SER A 157 13.78 7.18 -18.93
C SER A 157 13.70 6.43 -20.25
N GLU A 158 12.87 5.39 -20.28
CA GLU A 158 12.52 4.59 -21.43
C GLU A 158 11.02 4.27 -21.38
N THR A 159 10.46 3.91 -22.53
CA THR A 159 9.09 3.42 -22.62
C THR A 159 9.03 2.01 -22.05
N THR A 160 8.26 1.81 -20.99
CA THR A 160 8.13 0.52 -20.32
C THR A 160 6.70 0.28 -19.85
N ASP A 161 6.39 -0.98 -19.53
CA ASP A 161 5.09 -1.39 -19.04
C ASP A 161 5.20 -1.76 -17.55
N ILE A 162 4.45 -1.05 -16.70
CA ILE A 162 4.49 -1.21 -15.25
C ILE A 162 3.17 -1.84 -14.77
N PRO A 163 3.20 -2.99 -14.06
CA PRO A 163 2.00 -3.56 -13.48
C PRO A 163 1.46 -2.64 -12.37
N SER A 164 0.17 -2.36 -12.42
CA SER A 164 -0.48 -1.43 -11.50
C SER A 164 -1.91 -1.83 -11.17
N ASP A 165 -2.26 -1.72 -9.89
CA ASP A 165 -3.64 -1.77 -9.41
C ASP A 165 -4.32 -0.38 -9.47
N ALA A 166 -3.61 0.68 -9.87
CA ALA A 166 -4.21 1.99 -10.07
C ALA A 166 -5.34 1.97 -11.12
N TYR A 167 -5.28 1.02 -12.05
CA TYR A 167 -6.36 0.72 -13.00
C TYR A 167 -7.70 0.44 -12.34
N TYR A 168 -7.70 -0.11 -11.13
CA TYR A 168 -8.92 -0.39 -10.37
C TYR A 168 -9.38 0.78 -9.51
N SER A 169 -8.52 1.77 -9.25
CA SER A 169 -8.84 2.94 -8.44
C SER A 169 -9.29 4.13 -9.26
N ASP A 170 -8.71 4.32 -10.45
CA ASP A 170 -9.13 5.30 -11.45
C ASP A 170 -10.22 4.62 -12.30
N LEU A 171 -11.44 5.10 -12.14
CA LEU A 171 -12.65 4.57 -12.75
C LEU A 171 -13.09 5.42 -13.96
N ASP A 172 -12.31 6.43 -14.32
CA ASP A 172 -12.58 7.33 -15.44
C ASP A 172 -12.13 6.77 -16.78
N GLY A 173 -12.89 7.06 -17.83
CA GLY A 173 -12.60 6.57 -19.19
C GLY A 173 -12.40 5.04 -19.30
N THR A 174 -11.62 4.62 -20.29
CA THR A 174 -11.39 3.20 -20.63
C THR A 174 -9.98 2.70 -20.32
N TRP A 175 -9.04 3.60 -20.01
CA TRP A 175 -7.58 3.32 -19.95
C TRP A 175 -6.97 2.79 -21.25
N ASP A 176 -7.74 2.67 -22.33
CA ASP A 176 -7.33 2.30 -23.70
C ASP A 176 -8.16 3.20 -24.63
N GLY A 177 -7.79 4.48 -24.67
CA GLY A 177 -8.58 5.56 -25.26
C GLY A 177 -8.51 5.58 -26.80
N ASN A 178 -7.42 5.07 -27.36
CA ASN A 178 -7.25 4.91 -28.82
C ASN A 178 -7.68 3.52 -29.32
N GLY A 179 -8.18 2.65 -28.42
CA GLY A 179 -8.63 1.31 -28.76
C GLY A 179 -7.53 0.47 -29.38
N ASN A 180 -6.28 0.74 -29.03
CA ASN A 180 -5.11 0.06 -29.58
C ASN A 180 -4.63 -1.09 -28.65
N GLY A 181 -5.27 -1.29 -27.49
CA GLY A 181 -4.95 -2.36 -26.54
C GLY A 181 -3.72 -2.10 -25.67
N ILE A 182 -3.14 -0.90 -25.74
CA ILE A 182 -2.05 -0.42 -24.88
C ILE A 182 -2.69 0.45 -23.81
N TYR A 183 -2.51 0.07 -22.55
CA TYR A 183 -3.25 0.71 -21.47
C TYR A 183 -2.42 1.80 -20.78
N GLY A 184 -3.07 2.92 -20.46
CA GLY A 184 -2.53 4.01 -19.68
C GLY A 184 -1.37 4.76 -20.34
N GLU A 185 -1.26 4.69 -21.66
CA GLU A 185 -0.29 5.48 -22.39
C GLU A 185 -0.68 6.95 -22.48
N VAL A 186 0.27 7.81 -22.87
CA VAL A 186 0.02 9.26 -23.02
C VAL A 186 -1.16 9.54 -23.97
N GLY A 187 -1.36 8.69 -24.97
CA GLY A 187 -2.49 8.78 -25.91
C GLY A 187 -3.87 8.56 -25.27
N ASP A 188 -3.94 7.95 -24.09
CA ASP A 188 -5.20 7.64 -23.39
C ASP A 188 -5.72 8.82 -22.56
N SER A 189 -4.90 9.86 -22.36
CA SER A 189 -5.28 11.11 -21.68
C SER A 189 -5.87 10.91 -20.27
N LEU A 190 -5.31 9.97 -19.50
CA LEU A 190 -5.70 9.70 -18.12
C LEU A 190 -5.22 10.79 -17.16
N ASP A 191 -6.03 11.14 -16.15
CA ASP A 191 -5.62 12.05 -15.08
C ASP A 191 -4.85 11.35 -13.95
N MET A 192 -4.91 10.00 -13.90
CA MET A 192 -4.31 9.12 -12.90
C MET A 192 -4.77 9.41 -11.46
N ASN A 193 -5.94 10.03 -11.29
CA ASN A 193 -6.50 10.35 -9.99
C ASN A 193 -7.44 9.23 -9.53
N PRO A 194 -7.26 8.66 -8.32
CA PRO A 194 -8.13 7.58 -7.85
C PRO A 194 -9.50 8.09 -7.41
N ASP A 195 -10.57 7.49 -7.93
CA ASP A 195 -11.97 7.69 -7.50
C ASP A 195 -12.30 6.92 -6.21
N ILE A 196 -11.70 5.73 -6.06
CA ILE A 196 -11.85 4.86 -4.89
C ILE A 196 -10.48 4.44 -4.35
N ALA A 197 -10.41 4.14 -3.05
CA ALA A 197 -9.22 3.58 -2.46
C ALA A 197 -9.16 2.06 -2.69
N VAL A 198 -8.06 1.59 -3.29
CA VAL A 198 -7.83 0.17 -3.60
C VAL A 198 -6.65 -0.35 -2.79
N GLY A 199 -6.79 -1.56 -2.25
CA GLY A 199 -5.69 -2.31 -1.67
C GLY A 199 -5.78 -3.79 -2.05
N ARG A 200 -4.64 -4.49 -2.04
CA ARG A 200 -4.56 -5.91 -2.37
C ARG A 200 -4.23 -6.74 -1.12
N LEU A 201 -5.04 -7.76 -0.86
CA LEU A 201 -4.71 -8.86 0.05
C LEU A 201 -4.22 -10.02 -0.81
N SER A 202 -2.94 -9.96 -1.19
CA SER A 202 -2.35 -10.91 -2.13
C SER A 202 -2.19 -12.28 -1.47
N ALA A 203 -2.95 -13.26 -1.94
CA ALA A 203 -2.96 -14.63 -1.41
C ALA A 203 -2.95 -15.62 -2.59
N THR A 204 -1.95 -16.49 -2.63
CA THR A 204 -1.87 -17.60 -3.60
C THR A 204 -2.58 -18.84 -3.08
N THR A 205 -2.69 -18.99 -1.75
CA THR A 205 -3.35 -20.13 -1.11
C THR A 205 -4.43 -19.71 -0.10
N ARG A 206 -5.27 -20.68 0.29
CA ARG A 206 -6.23 -20.52 1.40
C ARG A 206 -5.53 -20.22 2.73
N ALA A 207 -4.31 -20.74 2.95
CA ALA A 207 -3.54 -20.47 4.16
C ALA A 207 -3.10 -19.01 4.22
N ASP A 208 -2.63 -18.44 3.12
CA ASP A 208 -2.25 -17.03 3.05
C ASP A 208 -3.46 -16.13 3.33
N ALA A 209 -4.60 -16.43 2.70
CA ALA A 209 -5.84 -15.68 2.92
C ALA A 209 -6.29 -15.73 4.40
N GLN A 210 -6.14 -16.89 5.05
CA GLN A 210 -6.44 -17.02 6.48
C GLN A 210 -5.50 -16.16 7.34
N VAL A 211 -4.21 -16.13 7.04
CA VAL A 211 -3.23 -15.28 7.75
C VAL A 211 -3.59 -13.80 7.59
N LEU A 212 -3.84 -13.34 6.35
CA LEU A 212 -4.17 -11.94 6.07
C LEU A 212 -5.45 -11.48 6.79
N VAL A 213 -6.52 -12.29 6.71
CA VAL A 213 -7.79 -11.99 7.39
C VAL A 213 -7.63 -12.03 8.91
N ALA A 214 -6.91 -13.03 9.45
CA ALA A 214 -6.67 -13.13 10.88
C ALA A 214 -5.90 -11.91 11.41
N LYS A 215 -4.81 -11.51 10.73
CA LYS A 215 -4.04 -10.31 11.09
C LYS A 215 -4.89 -9.05 11.06
N ALA A 216 -5.68 -8.85 10.00
CA ALA A 216 -6.53 -7.67 9.86
C ALA A 216 -7.56 -7.55 10.99
N ILE A 217 -8.27 -8.65 11.31
CA ILE A 217 -9.27 -8.67 12.39
C ILE A 217 -8.58 -8.53 13.76
N HIS A 218 -7.46 -9.22 13.97
CA HIS A 218 -6.73 -9.16 15.23
C HIS A 218 -6.21 -7.74 15.50
N TYR A 219 -5.54 -7.12 14.53
CA TYR A 219 -5.06 -5.74 14.67
C TYR A 219 -6.21 -4.75 14.95
N ALA A 220 -7.38 -4.96 14.34
CA ALA A 220 -8.52 -4.07 14.55
C ALA A 220 -9.25 -4.28 15.90
N THR A 221 -9.07 -5.43 16.56
CA THR A 221 -9.80 -5.78 17.79
C THR A 221 -8.91 -5.85 19.03
N SER A 222 -7.62 -6.12 18.88
CA SER A 222 -6.66 -6.31 19.98
C SER A 222 -5.22 -5.99 19.53
N PRO A 223 -4.93 -4.77 19.08
CA PRO A 223 -3.58 -4.43 18.62
C PRO A 223 -2.58 -4.43 19.77
N ALA A 224 -1.32 -4.81 19.49
CA ALA A 224 -0.21 -4.72 20.43
C ALA A 224 0.10 -3.24 20.74
N ALA A 225 -0.51 -2.71 21.80
CA ALA A 225 -0.47 -1.29 22.14
C ALA A 225 0.96 -0.70 22.23
N GLY A 226 1.92 -1.48 22.71
CA GLY A 226 3.32 -1.04 22.82
C GLY A 226 4.05 -0.84 21.48
N ALA A 227 3.57 -1.47 20.40
CA ALA A 227 4.10 -1.26 19.05
C ALA A 227 3.52 -0.01 18.40
N LEU A 228 2.24 0.32 18.66
CA LEU A 228 1.52 1.42 18.02
C LEU A 228 2.16 2.80 18.23
N THR A 229 2.89 2.99 19.33
CA THR A 229 3.59 4.24 19.65
C THR A 229 5.07 4.20 19.28
N LYS A 230 5.48 3.29 18.40
CA LYS A 230 6.87 3.14 17.97
C LYS A 230 6.97 3.19 16.45
N GLU A 231 7.94 3.95 15.97
CA GLU A 231 8.34 4.02 14.58
C GLU A 231 9.80 3.55 14.44
N LEU A 232 10.08 2.79 13.39
CA LEU A 232 11.42 2.40 13.01
C LEU A 232 11.77 3.09 11.69
N ILE A 233 12.92 3.74 11.62
CA ILE A 233 13.45 4.28 10.36
C ILE A 233 14.79 3.63 10.06
N LEU A 234 14.84 2.90 8.95
CA LEU A 234 16.03 2.32 8.36
C LEU A 234 16.38 3.15 7.12
N ALA A 235 17.52 3.84 7.11
CA ALA A 235 17.91 4.68 5.99
C ALA A 235 19.38 4.55 5.61
N GLU A 236 19.65 4.26 4.35
CA GLU A 236 21.01 4.12 3.82
C GLU A 236 21.45 5.35 3.02
N VAL A 237 22.73 5.38 2.65
CA VAL A 237 23.25 6.29 1.64
C VAL A 237 22.87 5.73 0.28
N LEU A 238 22.07 6.50 -0.46
CA LEU A 238 21.54 6.05 -1.75
C LEU A 238 22.56 6.21 -2.86
N PHE A 239 23.36 7.28 -2.79
CA PHE A 239 24.40 7.57 -3.77
C PHE A 239 25.64 8.23 -3.12
N PRO A 240 26.86 7.73 -3.42
CA PRO A 240 27.17 6.54 -4.25
C PRO A 240 26.65 5.23 -3.61
N THR A 241 26.35 4.21 -4.42
CA THR A 241 25.74 2.95 -3.96
C THR A 241 26.66 2.08 -3.10
N ASP A 242 27.96 2.22 -3.27
CA ASP A 242 29.03 1.51 -2.56
C ASP A 242 29.70 2.40 -1.50
N TRP A 243 28.96 3.40 -1.02
CA TRP A 243 29.48 4.40 -0.10
C TRP A 243 30.17 3.78 1.12
N GLN A 244 31.29 4.39 1.51
CA GLN A 244 32.03 4.08 2.72
C GLN A 244 32.10 5.31 3.63
N PRO A 245 32.14 5.13 4.97
CA PRO A 245 32.32 6.23 5.91
C PRO A 245 33.47 7.16 5.54
N GLY A 246 33.18 8.46 5.49
CA GLY A 246 34.15 9.50 5.10
C GLY A 246 34.12 9.90 3.62
N GLN A 247 33.42 9.16 2.75
CA GLN A 247 33.24 9.55 1.35
C GLN A 247 32.17 10.64 1.19
N LEU A 248 32.27 11.39 0.09
CA LEU A 248 31.25 12.37 -0.28
C LEU A 248 29.93 11.67 -0.62
N VAL A 249 28.84 12.20 -0.07
CA VAL A 249 27.48 11.69 -0.29
C VAL A 249 26.73 12.62 -1.25
N SER A 250 26.19 12.10 -2.34
CA SER A 250 25.33 12.87 -3.24
C SER A 250 23.86 12.78 -2.82
N VAL A 251 23.40 11.60 -2.39
CA VAL A 251 22.05 11.40 -1.87
C VAL A 251 22.10 10.55 -0.59
N ASP A 252 21.81 11.21 0.53
CA ASP A 252 21.77 10.60 1.86
C ASP A 252 20.31 10.34 2.24
N GLY A 253 19.90 9.06 2.34
CA GLY A 253 18.54 8.69 2.72
C GLY A 253 18.17 9.16 4.14
N ALA A 254 19.17 9.33 5.01
CA ALA A 254 18.96 9.82 6.37
C ALA A 254 18.44 11.28 6.40
N ILE A 255 18.64 12.07 5.34
CA ILE A 255 18.03 13.41 5.23
C ILE A 255 16.50 13.29 5.17
N SER A 256 15.97 12.38 4.35
CA SER A 256 14.53 12.12 4.26
C SER A 256 14.02 11.52 5.57
N ALA A 257 14.79 10.61 6.18
CA ALA A 257 14.47 10.01 7.47
C ALA A 257 14.28 11.04 8.60
N GLU A 258 15.18 12.03 8.72
CA GLU A 258 15.03 13.09 9.73
C GLU A 258 13.80 13.97 9.47
N SER A 259 13.37 14.12 8.22
CA SER A 259 12.12 14.85 7.91
C SER A 259 10.86 14.11 8.38
N LEU A 260 10.89 12.77 8.41
CA LEU A 260 9.82 11.93 8.94
C LEU A 260 9.79 12.03 10.46
N LYS A 261 10.95 11.91 11.11
CA LYS A 261 11.10 12.02 12.57
C LYS A 261 10.51 13.33 13.12
N VAL A 262 10.72 14.46 12.45
CA VAL A 262 10.18 15.77 12.88
C VAL A 262 8.64 15.83 12.80
N ARG A 263 8.03 14.99 11.96
CA ARG A 263 6.57 14.89 11.80
C ARG A 263 5.94 13.82 12.70
N ALA A 264 6.75 12.95 13.31
CA ALA A 264 6.26 11.96 14.24
C ALA A 264 5.58 12.65 15.43
N PRO A 265 4.40 12.17 15.87
CA PRO A 265 3.75 12.68 17.08
C PRO A 265 4.69 12.62 18.29
N SER A 266 4.59 13.57 19.22
CA SER A 266 5.47 13.61 20.40
C SER A 266 5.33 12.40 21.33
N CYS A 267 4.24 11.64 21.21
CA CYS A 267 4.01 10.39 21.94
C CYS A 267 4.61 9.16 21.25
N THR A 268 5.26 9.34 20.11
CA THR A 268 5.88 8.27 19.33
C THR A 268 7.38 8.19 19.62
N ALA A 269 7.86 7.00 19.98
CA ALA A 269 9.28 6.71 20.05
C ALA A 269 9.80 6.34 18.65
N VAL A 270 10.84 7.03 18.17
CA VAL A 270 11.41 6.83 16.84
C VAL A 270 12.81 6.25 16.95
N ASP A 271 12.94 4.97 16.60
CA ASP A 271 14.22 4.28 16.50
C ASP A 271 14.82 4.52 15.11
N ARG A 272 16.09 4.91 15.05
CA ARG A 272 16.75 5.36 13.82
C ARG A 272 18.04 4.60 13.60
N TYR A 273 18.12 3.88 12.49
CA TYR A 273 19.31 3.16 12.05
C TYR A 273 19.74 3.69 10.69
N TYR A 274 20.89 4.38 10.65
CA TYR A 274 21.39 5.02 9.44
C TYR A 274 22.74 4.47 9.02
N GLU A 275 23.00 4.40 7.72
CA GLU A 275 24.33 4.05 7.22
C GLU A 275 25.34 5.16 7.54
N ASN A 276 24.98 6.42 7.30
CA ASN A 276 25.78 7.61 7.67
C ASN A 276 25.50 8.10 9.11
N TYR A 277 25.37 7.19 10.07
CA TYR A 277 24.86 7.49 11.43
C TYR A 277 25.67 8.55 12.21
N THR A 278 26.99 8.64 12.01
CA THR A 278 27.86 9.58 12.75
C THR A 278 27.49 11.04 12.51
N ARG A 279 26.82 11.35 11.40
CA ARG A 279 26.31 12.69 11.08
C ARG A 279 25.03 13.05 11.84
N TYR A 280 24.33 12.07 12.39
CA TYR A 280 22.99 12.23 12.96
C TYR A 280 22.98 11.81 14.43
N PRO A 281 23.15 12.76 15.37
CA PRO A 281 23.16 12.48 16.80
C PRO A 281 21.97 11.62 17.25
N GLY A 282 22.27 10.56 18.00
CA GLY A 282 21.30 9.61 18.55
C GLY A 282 20.70 8.62 17.53
N SER A 283 21.22 8.52 16.30
CA SER A 283 20.95 7.36 15.44
C SER A 283 21.99 6.27 15.67
N LEU A 284 21.64 5.04 15.30
CA LEU A 284 22.48 3.86 15.40
C LEU A 284 22.99 3.45 14.02
N ALA A 285 24.07 2.68 13.99
CA ALA A 285 24.62 2.14 12.74
C ALA A 285 23.64 1.16 12.09
N LEU A 286 23.33 1.38 10.80
CA LEU A 286 22.54 0.47 10.00
C LEU A 286 23.38 -0.75 9.60
N THR A 287 23.16 -1.86 10.28
CA THR A 287 23.73 -3.17 9.93
C THR A 287 22.61 -4.18 9.80
N LYS A 288 22.80 -5.23 9.00
CA LYS A 288 21.77 -6.27 8.82
C LYS A 288 21.33 -6.93 10.14
N PRO A 289 22.23 -7.32 11.07
CA PRO A 289 21.80 -7.88 12.35
C PRO A 289 21.00 -6.89 13.19
N ALA A 290 21.39 -5.61 13.20
CA ALA A 290 20.66 -4.57 13.91
C ALA A 290 19.28 -4.34 13.32
N ALA A 291 19.16 -4.32 11.98
CA ALA A 291 17.90 -4.18 11.27
C ALA A 291 16.96 -5.36 11.54
N LEU A 292 17.42 -6.61 11.37
CA LEU A 292 16.60 -7.80 11.66
C LEU A 292 16.18 -7.86 13.13
N SER A 293 17.09 -7.55 14.05
CA SER A 293 16.78 -7.46 15.48
C SER A 293 15.73 -6.39 15.77
N ALA A 294 15.82 -5.22 15.11
CA ALA A 294 14.81 -4.18 15.23
C ALA A 294 13.46 -4.66 14.71
N LEU A 295 13.39 -5.12 13.47
CA LEU A 295 12.15 -5.59 12.85
C LEU A 295 11.47 -6.68 13.70
N GLY A 296 12.25 -7.59 14.31
CA GLY A 296 11.76 -8.63 15.22
C GLY A 296 11.17 -8.11 16.55
N ARG A 297 11.44 -6.87 16.97
CA ARG A 297 10.80 -6.25 18.16
C ARG A 297 9.38 -5.76 17.89
N GLY A 298 9.05 -5.49 16.63
CA GLY A 298 7.77 -4.94 16.21
C GLY A 298 7.62 -3.44 16.42
N TYR A 299 7.00 -2.79 15.43
CA TYR A 299 6.77 -1.34 15.37
C TYR A 299 5.41 -1.07 14.72
N GLY A 300 4.78 0.05 15.06
CA GLY A 300 3.53 0.50 14.47
C GLY A 300 3.72 1.00 13.04
N ILE A 301 4.86 1.67 12.77
CA ILE A 301 5.28 2.04 11.43
C ILE A 301 6.76 1.70 11.24
N VAL A 302 7.09 1.11 10.10
CA VAL A 302 8.47 0.88 9.66
C VAL A 302 8.69 1.64 8.36
N HIS A 303 9.70 2.49 8.34
CA HIS A 303 10.19 3.17 7.15
C HIS A 303 11.48 2.51 6.69
N HIS A 304 11.49 2.04 5.45
CA HIS A 304 12.71 1.65 4.75
C HIS A 304 13.01 2.66 3.65
N ILE A 305 14.19 3.29 3.71
CA ILE A 305 14.66 4.25 2.72
C ILE A 305 15.99 3.72 2.18
N GLY A 306 15.94 3.13 1.01
CA GLY A 306 17.08 2.43 0.44
C GLY A 306 16.83 1.89 -0.96
N HIS A 307 17.81 1.17 -1.48
CA HIS A 307 17.67 0.32 -2.64
C HIS A 307 16.85 -0.92 -2.28
N GLY A 308 16.18 -1.44 -3.30
CA GLY A 308 15.32 -2.60 -3.16
C GLY A 308 15.27 -3.37 -4.47
N ALA A 309 14.85 -4.61 -4.37
CA ALA A 309 14.38 -5.39 -5.48
C ALA A 309 13.24 -6.28 -5.00
N ARG A 310 12.58 -6.99 -5.93
CA ARG A 310 11.46 -7.87 -5.60
C ARG A 310 11.76 -8.81 -4.43
N SER A 311 12.96 -9.36 -4.35
CA SER A 311 13.31 -10.40 -3.37
C SER A 311 14.25 -9.95 -2.24
N GLN A 312 14.52 -8.65 -2.11
CA GLN A 312 15.48 -8.16 -1.12
C GLN A 312 15.36 -6.67 -0.81
N LEU A 313 15.77 -6.31 0.41
CA LEU A 313 15.94 -4.94 0.86
C LEU A 313 17.43 -4.66 1.11
N SER A 314 17.94 -3.54 0.61
CA SER A 314 19.29 -3.07 0.95
C SER A 314 19.32 -2.50 2.36
N ILE A 315 20.37 -2.80 3.11
CA ILE A 315 20.61 -2.38 4.49
C ILE A 315 22.08 -1.96 4.57
N GLY A 316 22.35 -0.74 4.13
CA GLY A 316 23.71 -0.24 3.97
C GLY A 316 24.45 -1.07 2.92
N ASN A 317 25.58 -1.67 3.29
CA ASN A 317 26.34 -2.55 2.39
C ASN A 317 25.88 -4.02 2.39
N GLN A 318 24.76 -4.35 3.03
CA GLN A 318 24.21 -5.71 3.11
C GLN A 318 22.79 -5.77 2.55
N VAL A 319 22.26 -6.98 2.40
CA VAL A 319 20.87 -7.19 1.99
C VAL A 319 20.15 -8.13 2.95
N ILE A 320 18.86 -7.87 3.18
CA ILE A 320 17.92 -8.81 3.79
C ILE A 320 17.13 -9.48 2.67
N SER A 321 17.18 -10.82 2.60
CA SER A 321 16.44 -11.60 1.60
C SER A 321 15.02 -11.97 2.06
N LEU A 322 14.18 -12.46 1.14
CA LEU A 322 12.86 -13.04 1.48
C LEU A 322 12.94 -14.12 2.56
N SER A 323 13.89 -15.05 2.44
CA SER A 323 14.07 -16.14 3.41
C SER A 323 14.38 -15.63 4.81
N GLU A 324 14.99 -14.46 4.95
CA GLU A 324 15.29 -13.86 6.25
C GLU A 324 14.10 -13.06 6.78
N LEU A 325 13.35 -12.39 5.91
CA LEU A 325 12.07 -11.77 6.26
C LEU A 325 11.03 -12.80 6.74
N ALA A 326 11.04 -13.99 6.16
CA ALA A 326 10.21 -15.12 6.58
C ALA A 326 10.48 -15.57 8.03
N THR A 327 11.67 -15.27 8.56
CA THR A 327 12.04 -15.61 9.96
C THR A 327 11.61 -14.56 10.97
N LEU A 328 11.04 -13.43 10.54
CA LEU A 328 10.55 -12.40 11.46
C LEU A 328 9.47 -12.98 12.38
N ALA A 329 9.67 -12.79 13.68
CA ALA A 329 8.84 -13.35 14.75
C ALA A 329 8.36 -12.26 15.72
N ASN A 330 7.97 -11.09 15.21
CA ASN A 330 7.44 -9.97 15.99
C ASN A 330 6.00 -10.19 16.51
N GLY A 331 5.43 -11.40 16.32
CA GLY A 331 4.12 -11.77 16.84
C GLY A 331 3.02 -10.79 16.43
N ASP A 332 2.20 -10.37 17.39
CA ASP A 332 1.09 -9.43 17.15
C ASP A 332 1.53 -7.97 16.95
N SER A 333 2.83 -7.69 17.05
CA SER A 333 3.40 -6.35 16.81
C SER A 333 3.61 -6.10 15.32
N VAL A 334 2.55 -6.29 14.54
CA VAL A 334 2.50 -6.08 13.08
C VAL A 334 1.99 -4.68 12.77
N GLY A 335 2.82 -3.86 12.12
CA GLY A 335 2.50 -2.49 11.77
C GLY A 335 2.44 -2.25 10.26
N LEU A 336 2.41 -0.97 9.89
CA LEU A 336 2.50 -0.51 8.51
C LEU A 336 3.97 -0.40 8.09
N TRP A 337 4.35 -1.06 7.01
CA TRP A 337 5.66 -0.85 6.39
C TRP A 337 5.52 0.09 5.19
N ILE A 338 6.37 1.12 5.14
CA ILE A 338 6.45 2.07 4.04
C ILE A 338 7.88 2.06 3.52
N SER A 339 8.04 1.55 2.31
CA SER A 339 9.33 1.36 1.68
C SER A 339 9.51 2.33 0.52
N SER A 340 10.44 3.26 0.68
CA SER A 340 10.94 4.14 -0.37
C SER A 340 12.12 3.47 -1.08
N ASN A 341 11.80 2.48 -1.91
CA ASN A 341 12.77 1.67 -2.64
C ASN A 341 12.18 1.11 -3.94
N CYS A 342 13.01 0.47 -4.76
CA CYS A 342 12.55 -0.13 -6.01
C CYS A 342 12.01 -1.54 -5.82
N ALA A 343 10.90 -1.82 -6.50
CA ALA A 343 10.35 -3.13 -6.84
C ALA A 343 10.08 -4.08 -5.67
N SER A 344 10.15 -3.62 -4.41
CA SER A 344 9.89 -4.46 -3.25
C SER A 344 8.41 -4.84 -3.10
N ALA A 345 7.51 -4.13 -3.79
CA ALA A 345 6.10 -4.46 -3.93
C ALA A 345 5.75 -4.92 -5.35
N ALA A 346 6.70 -5.55 -6.07
CA ALA A 346 6.48 -6.13 -7.38
C ALA A 346 5.58 -7.39 -7.29
N ALA A 347 4.30 -7.19 -6.95
CA ALA A 347 3.31 -8.23 -6.69
C ALA A 347 2.87 -9.03 -7.94
N ASP A 348 3.49 -8.78 -9.10
CA ASP A 348 3.46 -9.67 -10.26
C ASP A 348 4.55 -10.77 -10.19
N TYR A 349 5.23 -10.87 -9.05
CA TYR A 349 6.16 -11.91 -8.64
C TYR A 349 6.02 -12.10 -7.13
N GLU A 350 6.53 -13.21 -6.59
CA GLU A 350 6.83 -13.29 -5.16
C GLU A 350 7.79 -12.16 -4.75
N CYS A 351 7.32 -11.30 -3.85
CA CYS A 351 8.02 -10.09 -3.46
C CYS A 351 8.10 -9.84 -1.94
N VAL A 352 8.96 -8.90 -1.54
CA VAL A 352 9.17 -8.50 -0.14
C VAL A 352 7.85 -8.11 0.52
N GLY A 353 7.03 -7.31 -0.16
CA GLY A 353 5.74 -6.84 0.34
C GLY A 353 4.80 -7.99 0.67
N GLU A 354 4.76 -9.02 -0.18
CA GLU A 354 3.93 -10.22 0.03
C GLU A 354 4.46 -11.09 1.16
N GLU A 355 5.76 -11.36 1.18
CA GLU A 355 6.42 -12.18 2.21
C GLU A 355 6.11 -11.65 3.62
N VAL A 356 6.28 -10.34 3.84
CA VAL A 356 6.08 -9.77 5.18
C VAL A 356 4.61 -9.74 5.62
N VAL A 357 3.66 -9.55 4.70
CA VAL A 357 2.23 -9.57 5.06
C VAL A 357 1.67 -10.98 5.19
N ARG A 358 2.23 -11.95 4.46
CA ARG A 358 1.84 -13.38 4.52
C ARG A 358 2.51 -14.16 5.67
N ASN A 359 3.56 -13.62 6.31
CA ASN A 359 4.25 -14.31 7.40
C ASN A 359 3.33 -14.60 8.61
N PRO A 360 3.05 -15.85 8.99
CA PRO A 360 2.13 -16.18 10.08
C PRO A 360 2.67 -15.87 11.49
N SER A 361 3.99 -15.70 11.64
CA SER A 361 4.65 -15.45 12.94
C SER A 361 4.92 -13.97 13.22
N GLY A 362 4.57 -13.08 12.29
CA GLY A 362 4.81 -11.65 12.42
C GLY A 362 4.85 -10.95 11.06
N GLY A 363 5.92 -10.20 10.80
CA GLY A 363 6.09 -9.37 9.62
C GLY A 363 5.33 -8.05 9.73
N ALA A 364 4.46 -7.77 8.76
CA ALA A 364 3.70 -6.54 8.66
C ALA A 364 2.19 -6.81 8.58
N LEU A 365 1.39 -5.79 8.95
CA LEU A 365 -0.05 -5.76 8.71
C LEU A 365 -0.33 -5.34 7.27
N ALA A 366 0.39 -4.31 6.81
CA ALA A 366 0.25 -3.73 5.48
C ALA A 366 1.62 -3.25 5.00
N TYR A 367 1.80 -3.24 3.69
CA TYR A 367 3.02 -2.82 3.03
C TYR A 367 2.70 -1.81 1.93
N VAL A 368 3.42 -0.70 1.90
CA VAL A 368 3.36 0.31 0.83
C VAL A 368 4.75 0.40 0.22
N GLY A 369 4.84 0.14 -1.08
CA GLY A 369 6.08 0.21 -1.85
C GLY A 369 5.80 0.28 -3.35
N ALA A 370 6.85 0.37 -4.15
CA ALA A 370 6.74 0.43 -5.60
C ALA A 370 6.74 -0.96 -6.24
N THR A 371 5.92 -1.16 -7.27
CA THR A 371 5.93 -2.36 -8.12
C THR A 371 7.17 -2.41 -9.02
N ARG A 372 7.73 -1.25 -9.36
CA ARG A 372 8.95 -1.06 -10.15
C ARG A 372 9.79 0.06 -9.54
N ASP A 373 10.19 1.07 -10.30
CA ASP A 373 11.10 2.08 -9.83
C ASP A 373 10.45 3.04 -8.82
N ALA A 374 11.24 3.46 -7.83
CA ALA A 374 10.90 4.53 -6.91
C ALA A 374 12.00 5.58 -6.94
N CYS A 375 11.60 6.85 -6.86
CA CYS A 375 12.54 7.95 -6.87
C CYS A 375 12.28 8.88 -5.69
N LEU A 376 13.36 9.34 -5.05
CA LEU A 376 13.26 10.34 -4.00
C LEU A 376 13.34 11.72 -4.62
N TRP A 377 12.23 12.45 -4.56
CA TRP A 377 12.18 13.83 -5.02
C TRP A 377 12.87 14.75 -4.02
N ARG A 378 14.05 15.28 -4.36
CA ARG A 378 14.59 16.46 -3.67
C ARG A 378 13.78 17.66 -4.14
N GLY A 379 12.88 18.15 -3.29
CA GLY A 379 12.18 19.41 -3.50
C GLY A 379 13.12 20.61 -3.56
N ARG A 380 13.77 20.84 -4.71
CA ARG A 380 14.15 22.20 -5.11
C ARG A 380 12.94 22.80 -5.83
N ARG A 381 12.55 24.01 -5.44
CA ARG A 381 11.61 24.81 -6.24
C ARG A 381 12.14 24.84 -7.68
N PRO A 382 11.29 24.78 -8.71
CA PRO A 382 11.72 24.99 -10.08
C PRO A 382 12.50 26.31 -10.12
N ARG A 383 13.75 26.27 -10.61
CA ARG A 383 14.38 27.51 -11.04
C ARG A 383 13.56 28.03 -12.21
N SER A 384 13.48 29.35 -12.34
CA SER A 384 12.77 30.09 -13.41
C SER A 384 13.16 29.70 -14.83
N ASP A 385 14.11 28.78 -15.00
CA ASP A 385 14.84 28.54 -16.23
C ASP A 385 14.41 27.22 -16.91
N GLY A 386 13.28 26.63 -16.50
CA GLY A 386 12.70 25.45 -17.16
C GLY A 386 13.44 24.13 -16.95
N ASP A 387 14.52 24.11 -16.16
CA ASP A 387 15.25 22.89 -15.83
C ASP A 387 14.53 22.11 -14.71
N ILE A 388 13.72 21.13 -15.11
CA ILE A 388 13.17 20.11 -14.20
C ILE A 388 14.35 19.24 -13.78
N SER A 389 14.99 19.58 -12.66
CA SER A 389 16.03 18.75 -12.08
C SER A 389 15.50 17.32 -11.92
N ARG A 390 16.09 16.37 -12.65
CA ARG A 390 15.66 14.97 -12.66
C ARG A 390 15.61 14.41 -11.23
N PRO A 391 14.55 13.70 -10.83
CA PRO A 391 14.54 12.99 -9.57
C PRO A 391 15.73 12.04 -9.50
N SER A 392 16.34 11.92 -8.32
CA SER A 392 17.38 10.90 -8.11
C SER A 392 16.64 9.57 -7.92
N CYS A 393 16.52 8.84 -9.02
CA CYS A 393 15.92 7.50 -9.00
C CYS A 393 16.97 6.49 -8.57
N SER A 394 16.66 5.73 -7.52
CA SER A 394 17.19 4.38 -7.42
C SER A 394 16.62 3.62 -8.61
N ALA A 395 17.46 3.05 -9.46
CA ALA A 395 17.05 1.99 -10.37
C ALA A 395 17.42 0.67 -9.70
N ALA A 396 16.63 -0.38 -9.87
CA ALA A 396 17.04 -1.71 -9.40
C ALA A 396 18.45 -2.03 -9.96
N PRO A 397 19.47 -2.33 -9.14
CA PRO A 397 20.78 -2.65 -9.65
C PRO A 397 20.71 -3.89 -10.55
N ARG A 398 21.26 -3.82 -11.77
CA ARG A 398 21.43 -5.00 -12.62
C ARG A 398 22.53 -5.88 -12.02
N PHE A 399 22.19 -6.75 -11.09
CA PHE A 399 23.11 -7.79 -10.62
C PHE A 399 23.30 -8.83 -11.74
N ARG A 400 24.55 -9.08 -12.15
CA ARG A 400 24.89 -10.11 -13.13
C ARG A 400 24.41 -11.47 -12.61
N SER A 401 23.39 -12.04 -13.27
CA SER A 401 23.04 -13.44 -13.09
C SER A 401 24.20 -14.30 -13.61
N GLY A 402 24.73 -15.17 -12.74
CA GLY A 402 25.58 -16.27 -13.18
C GLY A 402 24.79 -17.20 -14.12
N PRO A 403 25.47 -17.95 -15.01
CA PRO A 403 24.78 -18.75 -16.02
C PRO A 403 23.95 -19.87 -15.37
N ALA A 404 22.67 -19.93 -15.72
CA ALA A 404 21.78 -21.02 -15.32
C ALA A 404 22.28 -22.37 -15.89
N PRO A 405 22.14 -23.48 -15.16
CA PRO A 405 22.56 -24.79 -15.64
C PRO A 405 21.68 -25.27 -16.79
N ARG A 406 22.31 -25.71 -17.89
CA ARG A 406 21.62 -26.29 -19.06
C ARG A 406 20.95 -27.60 -18.70
N VAL A 407 19.62 -27.62 -18.68
CA VAL A 407 18.83 -28.86 -18.71
C VAL A 407 18.87 -29.42 -20.13
N ARG A 408 19.51 -30.59 -20.32
CA ARG A 408 19.46 -31.33 -21.59
C ARG A 408 18.12 -32.04 -21.71
N SER A 409 17.25 -31.58 -22.60
CA SER A 409 16.10 -32.36 -23.07
C SER A 409 16.59 -33.46 -24.04
N ARG A 410 16.32 -34.72 -23.73
CA ARG A 410 16.40 -35.82 -24.69
C ARG A 410 15.02 -35.96 -25.35
N SER A 411 14.89 -35.51 -26.59
CA SER A 411 13.73 -35.76 -27.44
C SER A 411 13.73 -37.23 -27.89
N ARG A 412 12.61 -37.94 -27.65
CA ARG A 412 12.30 -39.20 -28.31
C ARG A 412 11.65 -38.88 -29.66
N GLY A 413 12.22 -39.40 -30.75
CA GLY A 413 11.66 -39.29 -32.10
C GLY A 413 10.42 -40.15 -32.34
N PRO A 414 9.69 -39.92 -33.45
CA PRO A 414 8.38 -40.49 -33.70
C PRO A 414 8.47 -41.96 -34.18
N ARG A 415 7.57 -42.82 -33.67
CA ARG A 415 7.36 -44.18 -34.20
C ARG A 415 6.41 -44.12 -35.38
N ALA A 416 6.86 -44.67 -36.51
CA ALA A 416 6.04 -44.95 -37.67
C ALA A 416 5.10 -46.13 -37.41
N TRP A 417 3.93 -46.08 -38.04
CA TRP A 417 2.96 -47.16 -38.14
C TRP A 417 3.47 -48.30 -39.03
N ARG A 418 3.43 -49.52 -38.50
CA ARG A 418 2.98 -50.76 -39.16
C ARG A 418 2.71 -51.82 -38.10
#